data_AF-L0JWP2-F1
#
_entry.id   AF-L0JWP2-F1
#
_cell.length_a   1.000
_cell.length_b   1.000
_cell.length_c   1.000
_cell.angle_alpha   90.00
_cell.angle_beta   90.00
_cell.angle_gamma   90.00
#
_symmetry.space_group_name_H-M   'P 1'
#
loop_
_entity.id
_entity.type
_entity.pdbx_description
1 polymer ?
#
loop_
_entity_poly.entity_id
_entity_poly.type
_entity_poly.pdbx_seq_one_letter_code
_entity_poly.pdbx_strand_id
1 'polypeptide(L)'
;MKRRKLLASIGLGTSVVAGCLSDDEQDGGNTSSGDNEVKYSDYEVCDHEWAPVNRLPEPAEEETVAAIEGGKYETTDELLLPELIDIGTTYITDSGAYYEPAVTEDGEVSQLQVEETLPREGRELTVKNRLKEDVSIDIRIEHEHSEGKLLDDPVLIDEQIKIEARSQTTVSNTDYFGEYTGEFAVSELNLSTEETWRVHENASTKGLWITSDEELRFEALYVRDETPFCQWDEDGNLTW
;
A
#
# COMPACT_ATOMS: atom_id res chain seq x y z
N MET A 1 -13.69 38.25 17.13
CA MET A 1 -14.97 37.84 17.76
C MET A 1 -16.14 38.05 16.79
N LYS A 2 -16.76 36.98 16.28
CA LYS A 2 -18.08 37.03 15.62
C LYS A 2 -18.94 35.94 16.28
N ARG A 3 -20.11 36.30 16.81
CA ARG A 3 -21.04 35.34 17.45
C ARG A 3 -21.97 34.79 16.36
N ARG A 4 -21.82 33.53 15.96
CA ARG A 4 -22.86 32.79 15.23
C ARG A 4 -23.99 32.40 16.21
N LYS A 5 -25.20 32.26 15.70
CA LYS A 5 -26.40 31.93 16.50
C LYS A 5 -26.84 30.50 16.16
N LEU A 6 -27.03 29.66 17.17
CA LEU A 6 -27.73 28.40 17.02
C LEU A 6 -29.23 28.67 16.80
N LEU A 7 -29.86 27.93 15.89
CA LEU A 7 -31.30 27.88 15.69
C LEU A 7 -31.75 26.45 15.98
N ALA A 8 -32.51 26.26 17.06
CA ALA A 8 -33.06 24.95 17.40
C ALA A 8 -34.39 24.73 16.67
N SER A 9 -34.48 23.67 15.87
CA SER A 9 -35.71 23.21 15.21
C SER A 9 -36.32 22.04 15.99
N ILE A 10 -37.43 22.29 16.70
CA ILE A 10 -38.16 21.26 17.45
C ILE A 10 -39.22 20.63 16.53
N GLY A 11 -38.99 19.38 16.12
CA GLY A 11 -39.99 18.54 15.46
C GLY A 11 -40.80 17.74 16.48
N LEU A 12 -42.13 17.87 16.44
CA LEU A 12 -43.05 17.07 17.26
C LEU A 12 -43.90 16.15 16.36
N GLY A 13 -43.94 14.86 16.64
CA GLY A 13 -44.75 13.88 15.90
C GLY A 13 -45.21 12.69 16.77
N THR A 14 -46.50 12.36 16.73
CA THR A 14 -47.14 11.27 17.53
C THR A 14 -48.38 10.71 16.83
N SER A 15 -48.73 9.42 16.88
CA SER A 15 -47.94 8.20 17.15
C SER A 15 -48.39 7.05 16.21
N VAL A 16 -49.25 6.05 16.50
CA VAL A 16 -50.01 5.62 17.70
C VAL A 16 -50.18 4.09 17.69
N VAL A 17 -49.75 3.42 18.76
CA VAL A 17 -50.14 2.08 19.28
C VAL A 17 -50.59 0.96 18.30
N ALA A 18 -49.80 -0.11 18.22
CA ALA A 18 -50.17 -1.50 18.58
C ALA A 18 -48.98 -2.47 18.32
N GLY A 19 -48.67 -3.49 19.13
CA GLY A 19 -49.17 -3.83 20.47
C GLY A 19 -49.15 -5.34 20.73
N CYS A 20 -48.38 -5.80 21.72
CA CYS A 20 -48.49 -7.14 22.30
C CYS A 20 -48.00 -7.15 23.75
N LEU A 21 -48.67 -7.90 24.63
CA LEU A 21 -48.22 -8.16 26.00
C LEU A 21 -47.47 -9.50 26.06
N SER A 22 -46.39 -9.54 26.83
CA SER A 22 -46.03 -10.67 27.68
C SER A 22 -45.33 -10.13 28.92
N ASP A 23 -45.90 -10.39 30.10
CA ASP A 23 -45.17 -10.31 31.37
C ASP A 23 -44.35 -11.59 31.54
N ASP A 24 -43.12 -11.46 32.04
CA ASP A 24 -42.44 -12.50 32.81
C ASP A 24 -41.47 -11.83 33.80
N GLU A 25 -41.73 -12.00 35.09
CA GLU A 25 -40.93 -11.40 36.18
C GLU A 25 -39.76 -12.32 36.56
N GLN A 26 -38.50 -11.99 36.21
CA GLN A 26 -37.37 -12.59 36.93
C GLN A 26 -36.06 -11.76 36.98
N ASP A 27 -35.43 -11.83 38.16
CA ASP A 27 -34.10 -11.35 38.59
C ASP A 27 -33.40 -10.27 37.74
N GLY A 28 -33.21 -9.06 38.27
CA GLY A 28 -32.31 -8.88 39.42
C GLY A 28 -30.82 -8.74 39.01
N GLY A 29 -30.49 -8.97 37.73
CA GLY A 29 -29.15 -8.81 37.18
C GLY A 29 -28.79 -7.36 36.81
N ASN A 30 -28.25 -6.57 37.75
CA ASN A 30 -27.58 -5.30 37.41
C ASN A 30 -26.17 -5.58 36.86
N THR A 31 -26.08 -6.34 35.77
CA THR A 31 -24.91 -6.31 34.88
C THR A 31 -25.01 -5.05 34.03
N SER A 32 -24.35 -3.99 34.48
CA SER A 32 -23.90 -2.95 33.55
C SER A 32 -22.82 -3.58 32.67
N SER A 33 -23.25 -4.30 31.64
CA SER A 33 -22.51 -4.31 30.38
C SER A 33 -22.44 -2.86 29.95
N GLY A 34 -21.31 -2.21 30.27
CA GLY A 34 -20.92 -1.05 29.51
C GLY A 34 -20.57 -1.59 28.14
N ASP A 35 -21.39 -1.26 27.15
CA ASP A 35 -20.94 -1.32 25.77
C ASP A 35 -19.79 -0.32 25.68
N ASN A 36 -18.56 -0.84 25.80
CA ASN A 36 -17.35 -0.14 25.39
C ASN A 36 -17.36 -0.12 23.86
N GLU A 37 -18.30 0.65 23.32
CA GLU A 37 -18.32 1.09 21.93
C GLU A 37 -17.05 1.91 21.74
N VAL A 38 -16.00 1.24 21.25
CA VAL A 38 -14.69 1.84 20.97
C VAL A 38 -14.93 3.02 20.05
N LYS A 39 -14.52 4.21 20.49
CA LYS A 39 -14.78 5.41 19.70
C LYS A 39 -13.72 5.50 18.64
N TYR A 40 -14.13 5.96 17.46
CA TYR A 40 -13.22 6.23 16.35
C TYR A 40 -12.08 7.21 16.71
N SER A 41 -12.25 8.01 17.77
CA SER A 41 -11.21 8.87 18.36
C SER A 41 -10.12 8.17 19.17
N ASP A 42 -10.24 6.86 19.40
CA ASP A 42 -9.44 6.12 20.39
C ASP A 42 -8.41 5.16 19.73
N TYR A 43 -8.39 5.07 18.39
CA TYR A 43 -7.41 4.28 17.63
C TYR A 43 -5.99 4.88 17.69
N GLU A 44 -4.96 4.03 17.65
CA GLU A 44 -3.58 4.48 17.46
C GLU A 44 -3.24 4.72 15.98
N VAL A 45 -2.70 5.90 15.65
CA VAL A 45 -2.31 6.28 14.28
C VAL A 45 -1.05 5.54 13.85
N CYS A 46 -1.09 4.89 12.69
CA CYS A 46 0.06 4.21 12.09
C CYS A 46 0.91 5.19 11.27
N ASP A 47 2.23 5.21 11.50
CA ASP A 47 3.21 6.05 10.80
C ASP A 47 4.00 5.28 9.71
N HIS A 48 3.52 4.10 9.32
CA HIS A 48 4.13 3.29 8.28
C HIS A 48 3.64 3.68 6.87
N GLU A 49 4.54 3.56 5.91
CA GLU A 49 4.34 3.91 4.49
C GLU A 49 3.29 3.02 3.76
N TRP A 50 2.80 1.95 4.40
CA TRP A 50 1.84 0.99 3.82
C TRP A 50 0.83 0.47 4.86
N ALA A 51 -0.46 0.52 4.53
CA ALA A 51 -1.54 -0.10 5.29
C ALA A 51 -2.32 -1.10 4.39
N PRO A 52 -2.35 -2.40 4.72
CA PRO A 52 -3.20 -3.36 4.00
C PRO A 52 -4.66 -3.20 4.38
N VAL A 53 -5.55 -3.18 3.38
CA VAL A 53 -7.00 -2.99 3.57
C VAL A 53 -7.57 -3.99 4.57
N ASN A 54 -7.24 -5.27 4.39
CA ASN A 54 -7.66 -6.38 5.27
C ASN A 54 -6.98 -6.44 6.65
N ARG A 55 -6.31 -5.35 7.06
CA ARG A 55 -5.73 -5.15 8.39
C ARG A 55 -6.25 -3.90 9.10
N LEU A 56 -6.99 -3.03 8.40
CA LEU A 56 -7.73 -1.92 8.99
C LEU A 56 -8.82 -2.45 9.95
N PRO A 57 -9.30 -1.64 10.92
CA PRO A 57 -10.54 -1.95 11.63
C PRO A 57 -11.72 -2.05 10.65
N GLU A 58 -12.62 -3.02 10.87
CA GLU A 58 -13.74 -3.36 9.96
C GLU A 58 -14.51 -2.15 9.38
N PRO A 59 -14.88 -1.09 10.14
CA PRO A 59 -15.55 0.08 9.57
C PRO A 59 -14.69 0.90 8.58
N ALA A 60 -13.37 0.94 8.78
CA ALA A 60 -12.43 1.60 7.87
C ALA A 60 -12.02 0.70 6.69
N GLU A 61 -12.05 -0.63 6.89
CA GLU A 61 -11.99 -1.60 5.78
C GLU A 61 -13.18 -1.39 4.84
N GLU A 62 -14.42 -1.32 5.35
CA GLU A 62 -15.61 -1.05 4.54
C GLU A 62 -15.55 0.31 3.79
N GLU A 63 -15.13 1.38 4.46
CA GLU A 63 -14.90 2.71 3.86
C GLU A 63 -13.91 2.63 2.69
N THR A 64 -12.79 1.92 2.89
CA THR A 64 -11.69 1.84 1.93
C THR A 64 -12.04 0.93 0.74
N VAL A 65 -12.65 -0.24 0.99
CA VAL A 65 -13.13 -1.14 -0.08
C VAL A 65 -14.17 -0.44 -0.94
N ALA A 66 -15.13 0.28 -0.33
CA ALA A 66 -16.13 1.05 -1.07
C ALA A 66 -15.49 2.17 -1.93
N ALA A 67 -14.41 2.79 -1.44
CA ALA A 67 -13.64 3.75 -2.23
C ALA A 67 -12.88 3.09 -3.39
N ILE A 68 -12.30 1.89 -3.21
CA ILE A 68 -11.63 1.13 -4.28
C ILE A 68 -12.63 0.70 -5.36
N GLU A 69 -13.75 0.06 -4.98
CA GLU A 69 -14.76 -0.43 -5.94
C GLU A 69 -15.53 0.70 -6.64
N GLY A 70 -15.84 1.77 -5.91
CA GLY A 70 -16.61 2.91 -6.42
C GLY A 70 -15.77 4.02 -7.07
N GLY A 71 -14.44 3.97 -6.91
CA GLY A 71 -13.52 5.08 -7.19
C GLY A 71 -13.59 6.24 -6.19
N LYS A 72 -14.57 6.23 -5.27
CA LYS A 72 -14.68 7.11 -4.10
C LYS A 72 -15.75 6.64 -3.12
N TYR A 73 -15.63 7.08 -1.87
CA TYR A 73 -16.63 6.99 -0.81
C TYR A 73 -17.04 8.40 -0.36
N GLU A 74 -18.32 8.61 -0.03
CA GLU A 74 -18.88 9.90 0.42
C GLU A 74 -19.74 9.71 1.67
N THR A 75 -19.49 10.49 2.72
CA THR A 75 -20.25 10.46 3.98
C THR A 75 -20.54 11.86 4.52
N THR A 76 -21.53 12.00 5.40
CA THR A 76 -21.79 13.22 6.19
C THR A 76 -21.22 13.15 7.61
N ASP A 77 -20.67 11.99 7.98
CA ASP A 77 -19.99 11.76 9.25
C ASP A 77 -18.46 11.96 9.08
N GLU A 78 -17.68 11.65 10.11
CA GLU A 78 -16.22 11.72 10.05
C GLU A 78 -15.67 10.48 9.30
N LEU A 79 -14.70 10.68 8.39
CA LEU A 79 -14.01 9.57 7.70
C LEU A 79 -13.05 8.89 8.68
N LEU A 80 -12.92 7.57 8.57
CA LEU A 80 -12.19 6.76 9.54
C LEU A 80 -10.74 6.51 9.11
N LEU A 81 -10.47 6.35 7.81
CA LEU A 81 -9.11 6.14 7.31
C LEU A 81 -8.11 7.26 7.72
N PRO A 82 -8.48 8.56 7.73
CA PRO A 82 -7.55 9.65 8.09
C PRO A 82 -7.21 9.75 9.58
N GLU A 83 -7.99 9.10 10.46
CA GLU A 83 -7.68 8.98 11.88
C GLU A 83 -6.80 7.74 12.17
N LEU A 84 -6.60 6.86 11.19
CA LEU A 84 -5.79 5.65 11.29
C LEU A 84 -4.40 5.79 10.65
N ILE A 85 -4.25 6.56 9.57
CA ILE A 85 -3.01 6.69 8.80
C ILE A 85 -2.75 8.13 8.35
N ASP A 86 -1.48 8.50 8.15
CA ASP A 86 -1.16 9.74 7.42
C ASP A 86 -1.42 9.52 5.91
N ILE A 87 -2.61 9.97 5.48
CA ILE A 87 -3.09 9.99 4.09
C ILE A 87 -2.05 10.61 3.12
N GLY A 88 -1.20 11.53 3.59
CA GLY A 88 -0.18 12.18 2.77
C GLY A 88 1.12 11.39 2.57
N THR A 89 1.30 10.26 3.26
CA THR A 89 2.52 9.42 3.17
C THR A 89 2.28 7.91 3.17
N THR A 90 1.06 7.45 3.41
CA THR A 90 0.72 6.03 3.56
C THR A 90 -0.06 5.53 2.35
N TYR A 91 0.50 4.55 1.63
CA TYR A 91 -0.23 3.86 0.57
C TYR A 91 -1.14 2.78 1.13
N ILE A 92 -2.31 2.63 0.50
CA ILE A 92 -3.21 1.50 0.76
C ILE A 92 -2.81 0.32 -0.11
N THR A 93 -2.90 -0.90 0.42
CA THR A 93 -2.64 -2.13 -0.36
C THR A 93 -3.82 -3.10 -0.30
N ASP A 94 -4.32 -3.52 -1.45
CA ASP A 94 -5.31 -4.61 -1.60
C ASP A 94 -4.90 -5.52 -2.76
N SER A 95 -5.05 -6.84 -2.55
CA SER A 95 -4.95 -7.88 -3.57
C SER A 95 -3.67 -7.90 -4.44
N GLY A 96 -2.63 -7.14 -4.04
CA GLY A 96 -1.36 -6.98 -4.74
C GLY A 96 -1.19 -5.63 -5.45
N ALA A 97 -2.25 -4.82 -5.56
CA ALA A 97 -2.22 -3.45 -6.03
C ALA A 97 -1.95 -2.44 -4.89
N TYR A 98 -1.55 -1.23 -5.27
CA TYR A 98 -1.24 -0.12 -4.38
C TYR A 98 -2.12 1.08 -4.75
N TYR A 99 -2.59 1.83 -3.76
CA TYR A 99 -3.46 2.99 -3.96
C TYR A 99 -2.99 4.19 -3.15
N GLU A 100 -3.08 5.38 -3.73
CA GLU A 100 -2.84 6.66 -3.07
C GLU A 100 -4.18 7.21 -2.54
N PRO A 101 -4.38 7.30 -1.21
CA PRO A 101 -5.60 7.84 -0.64
C PRO A 101 -5.59 9.38 -0.68
N ALA A 102 -6.76 9.99 -0.90
CA ALA A 102 -6.94 11.43 -0.92
C ALA A 102 -8.29 11.83 -0.30
N VAL A 103 -8.27 12.81 0.59
CA VAL A 103 -9.47 13.31 1.28
C VAL A 103 -9.84 14.70 0.78
N THR A 104 -11.14 14.93 0.57
CA THR A 104 -11.70 16.24 0.24
C THR A 104 -12.99 16.52 1.02
N GLU A 105 -13.24 17.78 1.35
CA GLU A 105 -14.44 18.25 2.06
C GLU A 105 -15.25 19.22 1.18
N ASP A 106 -16.56 19.02 1.05
CA ASP A 106 -17.50 20.03 0.53
C ASP A 106 -18.66 20.28 1.50
N GLY A 107 -18.43 21.22 2.42
CA GLY A 107 -19.46 21.78 3.31
C GLY A 107 -19.81 20.92 4.52
N GLU A 108 -20.62 19.89 4.31
CA GLU A 108 -21.04 18.89 5.31
C GLU A 108 -20.86 17.45 4.77
N VAL A 109 -20.15 17.29 3.64
CA VAL A 109 -19.81 15.99 3.05
C VAL A 109 -18.29 15.83 3.00
N SER A 110 -17.82 14.71 3.54
CA SER A 110 -16.44 14.24 3.46
C SER A 110 -16.35 13.18 2.37
N GLN A 111 -15.35 13.28 1.48
CA GLN A 111 -15.10 12.32 0.41
C GLN A 111 -13.70 11.72 0.54
N LEU A 112 -13.62 10.40 0.71
CA LEU A 112 -12.41 9.63 0.46
C LEU A 112 -12.37 9.25 -1.03
N GLN A 113 -11.26 9.53 -1.69
CA GLN A 113 -10.90 8.97 -2.99
C GLN A 113 -9.66 8.11 -2.82
N VAL A 114 -9.54 7.05 -3.60
CA VAL A 114 -8.32 6.24 -3.70
C VAL A 114 -8.01 6.05 -5.19
N GLU A 115 -6.80 6.38 -5.62
CA GLU A 115 -6.36 6.19 -7.01
C GLU A 115 -5.27 5.11 -7.06
N GLU A 116 -5.43 4.12 -7.95
CA GLU A 116 -4.44 3.05 -8.14
C GLU A 116 -3.10 3.66 -8.61
N THR A 117 -1.99 3.27 -8.00
CA THR A 117 -0.67 3.89 -8.18
C THR A 117 0.45 2.85 -8.16
N LEU A 118 1.65 3.26 -8.59
CA LEU A 118 2.87 2.45 -8.50
C LEU A 118 3.92 3.18 -7.64
N PRO A 119 3.97 2.91 -6.33
CA PRO A 119 4.95 3.49 -5.43
C PRO A 119 6.38 3.18 -5.89
N ARG A 120 7.32 4.08 -5.59
CA ARG A 120 8.74 3.94 -5.93
C ARG A 120 9.61 3.87 -4.68
N GLU A 121 10.40 2.82 -4.57
CA GLU A 121 11.32 2.61 -3.44
C GLU A 121 12.66 3.38 -3.60
N GLY A 122 12.93 3.94 -4.78
CA GLY A 122 14.21 4.55 -5.14
C GLY A 122 15.39 3.57 -5.18
N ARG A 123 15.13 2.25 -5.20
CA ARG A 123 16.15 1.19 -5.11
C ARG A 123 16.49 0.58 -6.48
N GLU A 124 17.27 1.33 -7.26
CA GLU A 124 17.75 0.94 -8.60
C GLU A 124 18.55 -0.39 -8.61
N LEU A 125 18.38 -1.18 -9.68
CA LEU A 125 19.16 -2.39 -9.95
C LEU A 125 20.65 -2.03 -10.09
N THR A 126 21.51 -2.69 -9.31
CA THR A 126 22.96 -2.50 -9.38
C THR A 126 23.62 -3.58 -10.25
N VAL A 127 24.21 -3.20 -11.38
CA VAL A 127 24.96 -4.13 -12.25
C VAL A 127 26.46 -3.96 -12.04
N LYS A 128 27.19 -5.05 -11.81
CA LYS A 128 28.57 -5.04 -11.31
C LYS A 128 29.51 -5.95 -12.08
N ASN A 129 30.49 -5.35 -12.78
CA ASN A 129 31.56 -6.05 -13.46
C ASN A 129 32.69 -6.41 -12.46
N ARG A 130 32.93 -7.71 -12.21
CA ARG A 130 34.04 -8.19 -11.38
C ARG A 130 35.22 -8.74 -12.20
N LEU A 131 35.24 -8.56 -13.51
CA LEU A 131 36.31 -9.01 -14.42
C LEU A 131 37.48 -8.01 -14.46
N LYS A 132 38.47 -8.23 -15.33
CA LYS A 132 39.63 -7.33 -15.49
C LYS A 132 39.60 -6.54 -16.80
N GLU A 133 38.66 -6.86 -17.68
CA GLU A 133 38.28 -6.08 -18.85
C GLU A 133 36.90 -5.42 -18.69
N ASP A 134 36.63 -4.46 -19.57
CA ASP A 134 35.30 -3.89 -19.74
C ASP A 134 34.40 -4.91 -20.45
N VAL A 135 33.09 -4.83 -20.19
CA VAL A 135 32.08 -5.68 -20.84
C VAL A 135 30.89 -4.84 -21.29
N SER A 136 30.17 -5.32 -22.29
CA SER A 136 28.89 -4.77 -22.74
C SER A 136 27.79 -5.72 -22.29
N ILE A 137 26.78 -5.21 -21.59
CA ILE A 137 25.61 -5.99 -21.20
C ILE A 137 24.38 -5.48 -21.92
N ASP A 138 23.73 -6.37 -22.65
CA ASP A 138 22.41 -6.18 -23.22
C ASP A 138 21.38 -6.45 -22.10
N ILE A 139 20.54 -5.47 -21.78
CA ILE A 139 19.57 -5.51 -20.68
C ILE A 139 18.17 -5.21 -21.21
N ARG A 140 17.23 -6.13 -20.99
CA ARG A 140 15.79 -5.90 -21.14
C ARG A 140 15.10 -6.14 -19.81
N ILE A 141 14.29 -5.20 -19.34
CA ILE A 141 13.53 -5.33 -18.08
C ILE A 141 12.08 -4.94 -18.34
N GLU A 142 11.19 -5.87 -18.01
CA GLU A 142 9.74 -5.73 -18.08
C GLU A 142 9.13 -5.75 -16.67
N HIS A 143 8.06 -4.98 -16.46
CA HIS A 143 7.26 -4.96 -15.24
C HIS A 143 5.92 -5.67 -15.48
N GLU A 144 5.60 -6.65 -14.62
CA GLU A 144 4.35 -7.40 -14.65
C GLU A 144 3.37 -6.75 -13.66
N HIS A 145 2.39 -6.02 -14.20
CA HIS A 145 1.29 -5.44 -13.44
C HIS A 145 -0.06 -6.02 -13.82
N SER A 146 -0.91 -6.23 -12.83
CA SER A 146 -2.28 -6.74 -12.99
C SER A 146 -3.18 -5.74 -13.73
N GLU A 147 -3.82 -6.20 -14.81
CA GLU A 147 -4.96 -5.57 -15.53
C GLU A 147 -4.79 -4.14 -16.10
N GLY A 148 -3.61 -3.54 -15.97
CA GLY A 148 -3.00 -2.65 -16.98
C GLY A 148 -3.65 -1.28 -17.19
N LYS A 149 -2.98 -0.24 -16.67
CA LYS A 149 -3.07 1.16 -17.17
C LYS A 149 -2.03 2.14 -16.61
N LEU A 150 -1.37 1.81 -15.50
CA LEU A 150 -0.46 2.74 -14.79
C LEU A 150 0.89 2.96 -15.48
N LEU A 151 1.30 2.03 -16.35
CA LEU A 151 2.43 2.18 -17.26
C LEU A 151 1.91 2.14 -18.70
N ASP A 152 2.31 3.11 -19.53
CA ASP A 152 2.02 3.12 -20.97
C ASP A 152 2.78 2.01 -21.74
N ASP A 153 3.91 1.55 -21.20
CA ASP A 153 4.76 0.48 -21.73
C ASP A 153 5.29 -0.37 -20.55
N PRO A 154 5.07 -1.70 -20.53
CA PRO A 154 5.66 -2.57 -19.51
C PRO A 154 7.17 -2.75 -19.68
N VAL A 155 7.74 -2.47 -20.88
CA VAL A 155 9.18 -2.55 -21.13
C VAL A 155 9.84 -1.27 -20.60
N LEU A 156 10.25 -1.32 -19.34
CA LEU A 156 10.88 -0.18 -18.68
C LEU A 156 12.28 0.10 -19.24
N ILE A 157 12.99 -0.93 -19.70
CA ILE A 157 14.37 -0.86 -20.19
C ILE A 157 14.59 -1.86 -21.34
N ASP A 158 15.25 -1.41 -22.40
CA ASP A 158 15.77 -2.23 -23.51
C ASP A 158 17.01 -1.51 -24.07
N GLU A 159 18.18 -1.71 -23.46
CA GLU A 159 19.42 -1.03 -23.85
C GLU A 159 20.70 -1.86 -23.62
N GLN A 160 21.79 -1.46 -24.30
CA GLN A 160 23.13 -2.01 -24.09
C GLN A 160 23.97 -1.06 -23.25
N ILE A 161 24.39 -1.51 -22.05
CA ILE A 161 25.20 -0.73 -21.12
C ILE A 161 26.65 -1.24 -21.11
N LYS A 162 27.63 -0.34 -21.25
CA LYS A 162 29.05 -0.69 -21.11
C LYS A 162 29.52 -0.49 -19.66
N ILE A 163 30.09 -1.50 -19.04
CA ILE A 163 30.56 -1.46 -17.65
C ILE A 163 32.08 -1.68 -17.58
N GLU A 164 32.81 -0.67 -17.10
CA GLU A 164 34.27 -0.71 -16.97
C GLU A 164 34.77 -1.83 -16.05
N ALA A 165 35.98 -2.31 -16.31
CA ALA A 165 36.68 -3.30 -15.50
C ALA A 165 36.65 -2.96 -14.00
N ARG A 166 36.20 -3.92 -13.16
CA ARG A 166 36.04 -3.78 -11.69
C ARG A 166 35.04 -2.71 -11.23
N SER A 167 34.24 -2.15 -12.13
CA SER A 167 33.27 -1.08 -11.84
C SER A 167 31.85 -1.62 -11.59
N GLN A 168 30.93 -0.70 -11.28
CA GLN A 168 29.50 -0.95 -11.22
C GLN A 168 28.72 0.27 -11.71
N THR A 169 27.51 0.03 -12.20
CA THR A 169 26.51 1.07 -12.51
C THR A 169 25.21 0.74 -11.78
N THR A 170 24.36 1.74 -11.57
CA THR A 170 22.93 1.50 -11.36
C THR A 170 22.19 1.57 -12.70
N VAL A 171 20.95 1.09 -12.68
CA VAL A 171 20.04 1.00 -13.82
C VAL A 171 18.69 1.54 -13.34
N SER A 172 18.33 2.73 -13.83
CA SER A 172 17.21 3.53 -13.33
C SER A 172 15.84 3.03 -13.80
N ASN A 173 14.77 3.43 -13.10
CA ASN A 173 13.38 3.00 -13.34
C ASN A 173 13.08 1.51 -13.04
N THR A 174 13.96 0.79 -12.34
CA THR A 174 13.64 -0.55 -11.79
C THR A 174 13.15 -0.48 -10.34
N ASP A 175 12.62 0.67 -9.92
CA ASP A 175 12.36 1.04 -8.53
C ASP A 175 10.87 1.13 -8.16
N TYR A 176 9.95 0.94 -9.13
CA TYR A 176 8.52 0.76 -8.85
C TYR A 176 8.27 -0.53 -8.05
N PHE A 177 7.20 -0.56 -7.26
CA PHE A 177 6.67 -1.80 -6.68
C PHE A 177 5.96 -2.68 -7.73
N GLY A 178 5.93 -3.99 -7.48
CA GLY A 178 5.37 -5.01 -8.39
C GLY A 178 6.37 -6.09 -8.76
N GLU A 179 6.02 -6.94 -9.73
CA GLU A 179 6.86 -8.03 -10.22
C GLU A 179 7.58 -7.63 -11.53
N TYR A 180 8.74 -8.23 -11.75
CA TYR A 180 9.67 -7.89 -12.82
C TYR A 180 10.22 -9.15 -13.46
N THR A 181 10.42 -9.10 -14.78
CA THR A 181 11.24 -10.06 -15.53
C THR A 181 12.39 -9.32 -16.19
N GLY A 182 13.62 -9.82 -16.03
CA GLY A 182 14.82 -9.26 -16.64
C GLY A 182 15.58 -10.28 -17.47
N GLU A 183 15.79 -9.97 -18.75
CA GLU A 183 16.72 -10.67 -19.63
C GLU A 183 18.07 -9.94 -19.62
N PHE A 184 19.15 -10.68 -19.41
CA PHE A 184 20.50 -10.14 -19.27
C PHE A 184 21.48 -10.94 -20.12
N ALA A 185 22.20 -10.33 -21.05
CA ALA A 185 23.20 -11.01 -21.87
C ALA A 185 24.53 -10.24 -21.97
N VAL A 186 25.66 -10.95 -21.90
CA VAL A 186 27.01 -10.39 -22.09
C VAL A 186 27.64 -11.03 -23.33
N SER A 187 27.52 -10.32 -24.43
CA SER A 187 27.86 -10.80 -25.78
C SER A 187 29.34 -11.17 -25.94
N GLU A 188 30.28 -10.50 -25.25
CA GLU A 188 31.72 -10.84 -25.31
C GLU A 188 32.08 -12.17 -24.64
N LEU A 189 31.23 -12.66 -23.72
CA LEU A 189 31.45 -13.87 -22.92
C LEU A 189 30.54 -15.03 -23.35
N ASN A 190 29.54 -14.78 -24.21
CA ASN A 190 28.47 -15.74 -24.53
C ASN A 190 27.74 -16.22 -23.25
N LEU A 191 27.43 -15.28 -22.35
CA LEU A 191 26.63 -15.53 -21.15
C LEU A 191 25.26 -14.87 -21.26
N SER A 192 24.23 -15.52 -20.73
CA SER A 192 22.91 -14.92 -20.55
C SER A 192 22.18 -15.53 -19.34
N THR A 193 21.32 -14.75 -18.68
CA THR A 193 20.36 -15.25 -17.68
C THR A 193 19.02 -14.53 -17.84
N GLU A 194 17.97 -15.17 -17.35
CA GLU A 194 16.59 -14.68 -17.28
C GLU A 194 16.18 -14.80 -15.81
N GLU A 195 15.76 -13.69 -15.19
CA GLU A 195 15.55 -13.61 -13.75
C GLU A 195 14.22 -12.90 -13.47
N THR A 196 13.43 -13.44 -12.55
CA THR A 196 12.23 -12.76 -12.03
C THR A 196 12.45 -12.28 -10.60
N TRP A 197 11.92 -11.10 -10.28
CA TRP A 197 11.91 -10.59 -8.91
C TRP A 197 10.70 -9.71 -8.62
N ARG A 198 10.35 -9.62 -7.34
CA ARG A 198 9.39 -8.65 -6.84
C ARG A 198 10.13 -7.52 -6.13
N VAL A 199 9.72 -6.28 -6.39
CA VAL A 199 10.02 -5.13 -5.53
C VAL A 199 8.75 -4.84 -4.74
N HIS A 200 8.88 -4.84 -3.43
CA HIS A 200 7.80 -4.63 -2.46
C HIS A 200 8.43 -4.18 -1.14
N GLU A 201 7.64 -3.78 -0.16
CA GLU A 201 8.06 -3.19 1.12
C GLU A 201 9.11 -4.00 1.93
N ASN A 202 9.06 -5.33 1.84
CA ASN A 202 10.03 -6.25 2.46
C ASN A 202 11.22 -6.62 1.55
N ALA A 203 11.17 -6.23 0.27
CA ALA A 203 12.06 -6.75 -0.75
C ALA A 203 13.50 -6.26 -0.64
N SER A 204 14.38 -7.01 -1.30
CA SER A 204 15.75 -6.62 -1.55
C SER A 204 15.91 -5.85 -2.85
N THR A 205 16.69 -4.77 -2.84
CA THR A 205 17.42 -4.35 -4.03
C THR A 205 18.17 -5.55 -4.61
N LYS A 206 17.95 -5.87 -5.88
CA LYS A 206 18.69 -6.91 -6.58
C LYS A 206 19.99 -6.35 -7.15
N GLY A 207 20.95 -7.23 -7.38
CA GLY A 207 22.17 -6.88 -8.11
C GLY A 207 22.58 -8.00 -9.06
N LEU A 208 22.87 -7.63 -10.31
CA LEU A 208 23.44 -8.54 -11.29
C LEU A 208 24.96 -8.44 -11.25
N TRP A 209 25.65 -9.53 -10.93
CA TRP A 209 27.09 -9.60 -10.74
C TRP A 209 27.72 -10.49 -11.81
N ILE A 210 28.60 -9.90 -12.62
CA ILE A 210 29.43 -10.60 -13.61
C ILE A 210 30.67 -11.08 -12.85
N THR A 211 30.64 -12.34 -12.39
CA THR A 211 31.59 -12.85 -11.39
C THR A 211 32.83 -13.50 -12.00
N SER A 212 32.64 -14.20 -13.11
CA SER A 212 33.67 -14.82 -13.95
C SER A 212 33.31 -14.70 -15.43
N ASP A 213 34.17 -15.21 -16.29
CA ASP A 213 33.95 -15.47 -17.70
C ASP A 213 32.96 -16.63 -17.98
N GLU A 214 32.47 -17.30 -16.93
CA GLU A 214 31.54 -18.44 -17.01
C GLU A 214 30.19 -18.20 -16.30
N GLU A 215 30.01 -17.09 -15.56
CA GLU A 215 28.89 -16.94 -14.60
C GLU A 215 28.38 -15.48 -14.45
N LEU A 216 27.12 -15.28 -14.85
CA LEU A 216 26.26 -14.19 -14.38
C LEU A 216 25.53 -14.65 -13.12
N ARG A 217 25.44 -13.80 -12.10
CA ARG A 217 24.67 -14.06 -10.88
C ARG A 217 23.68 -12.96 -10.59
N PHE A 218 22.45 -13.32 -10.26
CA PHE A 218 21.48 -12.42 -9.68
C PHE A 218 21.42 -12.67 -8.17
N GLU A 219 21.84 -11.68 -7.37
CA GLU A 219 21.90 -11.80 -5.90
C GLU A 219 21.06 -10.71 -5.21
N ALA A 220 20.38 -11.08 -4.12
CA ALA A 220 19.68 -10.15 -3.24
C ALA A 220 20.71 -9.39 -2.37
N LEU A 221 20.71 -8.05 -2.43
CA LEU A 221 21.74 -7.25 -1.75
C LEU A 221 21.46 -7.04 -0.25
N TYR A 222 20.18 -6.99 0.13
CA TYR A 222 19.72 -6.77 1.50
C TYR A 222 18.25 -7.18 1.63
N VAL A 223 17.91 -8.16 2.47
CA VAL A 223 16.52 -8.51 2.78
C VAL A 223 16.18 -7.93 4.15
N ARG A 224 14.97 -7.37 4.31
CA ARG A 224 14.38 -7.20 5.65
C ARG A 224 13.66 -8.48 5.99
N ASP A 225 14.04 -9.14 7.09
CA ASP A 225 13.39 -10.37 7.51
C ASP A 225 11.90 -10.14 7.80
N GLU A 226 11.59 -9.01 8.45
CA GLU A 226 10.23 -8.54 8.75
C GLU A 226 10.20 -7.00 8.66
N THR A 227 9.23 -6.43 7.93
CA THR A 227 8.80 -5.04 8.02
C THR A 227 7.39 -5.04 8.61
N PRO A 228 7.15 -4.36 9.75
CA PRO A 228 5.81 -4.29 10.30
C PRO A 228 4.85 -3.63 9.31
N PHE A 229 3.62 -4.14 9.27
CA PHE A 229 2.49 -3.53 8.58
C PHE A 229 1.53 -2.99 9.63
N CYS A 230 0.75 -1.96 9.30
CA CYS A 230 -0.31 -1.51 10.19
C CYS A 230 -1.32 -2.65 10.41
N GLN A 231 -1.55 -3.03 11.67
CA GLN A 231 -2.65 -3.90 12.08
C GLN A 231 -3.15 -3.44 13.45
N TRP A 232 -4.46 -3.36 13.63
CA TRP A 232 -5.08 -3.02 14.91
C TRP A 232 -5.65 -4.25 15.62
N ASP A 233 -5.82 -4.16 16.94
CA ASP A 233 -6.57 -5.15 17.74
C ASP A 233 -8.05 -4.73 17.97
N GLU A 234 -8.83 -5.59 18.62
CA GLU A 234 -10.26 -5.37 18.91
C GLU A 234 -10.52 -4.14 19.80
N ASP A 235 -9.52 -3.71 20.59
CA ASP A 235 -9.58 -2.51 21.44
C ASP A 235 -9.05 -1.25 20.72
N GLY A 236 -8.53 -1.37 19.49
CA GLY A 236 -8.05 -0.26 18.66
C GLY A 236 -6.57 0.12 18.81
N ASN A 237 -5.77 -0.70 19.51
CA ASN A 237 -4.33 -0.47 19.67
C ASN A 237 -3.55 -0.99 18.45
N LEU A 238 -2.37 -0.41 18.18
CA LEU A 238 -1.50 -0.91 17.12
C LEU A 238 -0.75 -2.18 17.53
N THR A 239 -0.71 -3.13 16.59
CA THR A 239 0.00 -4.40 16.69
C THR A 239 1.00 -4.51 15.53
N TRP A 240 2.16 -5.11 15.81
CA TRP A 240 3.33 -5.18 14.93
C TRP A 240 3.84 -6.61 14.80
#